data_AF-A0A812X4U1-F1
#
_entry.id   AF-A0A812X4U1-F1
#
_cell.length_a   1.000
_cell.length_b   1.000
_cell.length_c   1.000
_cell.angle_alpha   90.00
_cell.angle_beta   90.00
_cell.angle_gamma   90.00
#
_symmetry.space_group_name_H-M   'P 1'
#
loop_
_entity.id
_entity.type
_entity.pdbx_description
1 polymer ?
#
loop_
_entity_poly.entity_id
_entity_poly.type
_entity_poly.pdbx_seq_one_letter_code
_entity_poly.pdbx_strand_id
1 'polypeptide(L)'
;MVDTARVKSKNDAVQVTVDSAENARKDLKMQLSKAQQEVAVFSGCCLGFVGGAGLPVAGSGSQKHLRADVEDSDLKFKRAAMFEFDELEAVTLASLSRAAALPHQAVAVFGAGSEEVNGLYLDTGVQAHGAPIFRHTEHGRTLLAREPHGNRIGWLIGVDRCPYYGIRTDDTRCPAKGWRAFKGEGPAPRVEGRADLAEASLCLAQAYCDEAEALSDQGRFRVAAEVLDGALSVPVLQAPRAAEIHGRRAKAFRQLAESKKKVRQEGEDDHDAEEALRNQKSFCARIVDIANTGAADEVKKLVKEIEERTCLEWPDIADAVEKIKYDETWAYTKREDGTWGTWNGPTSL
;
A
#
# COMPACT_ATOMS: atom_id res chain seq x y z
N MET A 1 -52.17 -35.69 -32.02
CA MET A 1 -51.08 -36.33 -31.25
C MET A 1 -49.92 -35.34 -31.25
N VAL A 2 -49.84 -34.51 -30.21
CA VAL A 2 -48.89 -33.39 -30.10
C VAL A 2 -47.84 -33.75 -29.05
N ASP A 3 -46.59 -33.83 -29.50
CA ASP A 3 -45.29 -33.68 -28.81
C ASP A 3 -45.25 -33.74 -27.27
N THR A 4 -45.58 -34.90 -26.69
CA THR A 4 -45.27 -35.20 -25.28
C THR A 4 -43.78 -35.37 -25.02
N ALA A 5 -42.96 -35.61 -26.05
CA ALA A 5 -41.50 -35.77 -25.91
C ALA A 5 -40.78 -34.43 -25.60
N ARG A 6 -41.30 -33.30 -26.08
CA ARG A 6 -40.63 -31.99 -25.94
C ARG A 6 -40.80 -31.36 -24.55
N VAL A 7 -41.84 -31.74 -23.82
CA VAL A 7 -42.10 -31.24 -22.45
C VAL A 7 -41.19 -31.95 -21.44
N LYS A 8 -40.87 -33.23 -21.64
CA LYS A 8 -40.01 -33.99 -20.73
C LYS A 8 -38.58 -33.45 -20.70
N SER A 9 -38.01 -33.16 -21.87
CA SER A 9 -36.66 -32.61 -22.00
C SER A 9 -36.47 -31.23 -21.33
N LYS A 10 -37.52 -30.40 -21.26
CA LYS A 10 -37.43 -29.09 -20.57
C LYS A 10 -37.45 -29.23 -19.05
N ASN A 11 -38.20 -30.20 -18.52
CA ASN A 11 -38.24 -30.43 -17.07
C ASN A 11 -36.92 -31.02 -16.56
N ASP A 12 -36.29 -31.90 -17.33
CA ASP A 12 -35.00 -32.49 -16.95
C ASP A 12 -33.88 -31.43 -16.90
N ALA A 13 -33.90 -30.46 -17.82
CA ALA A 13 -32.95 -29.34 -17.81
C ALA A 13 -33.14 -28.40 -16.62
N VAL A 14 -34.39 -28.15 -16.21
CA VAL A 14 -34.69 -27.32 -15.02
C VAL A 14 -34.25 -28.04 -13.74
N GLN A 15 -34.49 -29.35 -13.63
CA GLN A 15 -34.11 -30.13 -12.45
C GLN A 15 -32.59 -30.12 -12.21
N VAL A 16 -31.79 -30.29 -13.28
CA VAL A 16 -30.32 -30.25 -13.20
C VAL A 16 -29.81 -28.90 -12.69
N THR A 17 -30.47 -27.79 -13.05
CA THR A 17 -30.07 -26.46 -12.57
C THR A 17 -30.40 -26.22 -11.09
N VAL A 18 -31.50 -26.80 -10.59
CA VAL A 18 -31.88 -26.68 -9.18
C VAL A 18 -30.93 -27.49 -8.29
N ASP A 19 -30.60 -28.71 -8.70
CA ASP A 19 -29.69 -29.58 -7.95
C ASP A 19 -28.26 -29.00 -7.91
N SER A 20 -27.81 -28.36 -9.00
CA SER A 20 -26.53 -27.65 -9.05
C SER A 20 -26.50 -26.44 -8.11
N ALA A 21 -27.58 -25.66 -8.06
CA ALA A 21 -27.69 -24.51 -7.16
C ALA A 21 -27.74 -24.92 -5.68
N GLU A 22 -28.41 -26.05 -5.36
CA GLU A 22 -28.47 -26.55 -3.98
C GLU A 22 -27.12 -27.08 -3.49
N ASN A 23 -26.35 -27.74 -4.37
CA ASN A 23 -24.99 -28.19 -4.05
C ASN A 23 -24.03 -27.01 -3.86
N ALA A 24 -24.10 -25.98 -4.71
CA ALA A 24 -23.31 -24.76 -4.52
C ALA A 24 -23.63 -24.04 -3.19
N ARG A 25 -24.89 -24.08 -2.74
CA ARG A 25 -25.32 -23.53 -1.46
C ARG A 25 -24.79 -24.34 -0.26
N LYS A 26 -24.70 -25.66 -0.39
CA LYS A 26 -24.12 -26.54 0.65
C LYS A 26 -22.62 -26.30 0.80
N ASP A 27 -21.89 -26.15 -0.30
CA ASP A 27 -20.45 -25.85 -0.28
C ASP A 27 -20.16 -24.48 0.36
N LEU A 28 -20.93 -23.44 0.02
CA LEU A 28 -20.78 -22.12 0.64
C LEU A 28 -21.04 -22.15 2.16
N LYS A 29 -22.04 -22.90 2.63
CA LYS A 29 -22.28 -23.07 4.07
C LYS A 29 -21.11 -23.77 4.77
N MET A 30 -20.51 -24.76 4.12
CA MET A 30 -19.36 -25.49 4.68
C MET A 30 -18.13 -24.58 4.78
N GLN A 31 -17.86 -23.76 3.75
CA GLN A 31 -16.76 -22.79 3.77
C GLN A 31 -16.95 -21.71 4.84
N LEU A 32 -18.18 -21.20 5.00
CA LEU A 32 -18.49 -20.20 6.03
C LEU A 32 -18.29 -20.77 7.45
N SER A 33 -18.73 -22.01 7.68
CA SER A 33 -18.55 -22.69 8.97
C SER A 33 -17.06 -22.91 9.30
N LYS A 34 -16.24 -23.24 8.29
CA LYS A 34 -14.79 -23.43 8.47
C LYS A 34 -14.10 -22.11 8.83
N ALA A 35 -14.44 -21.02 8.14
CA ALA A 35 -13.90 -19.69 8.42
C ALA A 35 -14.26 -19.20 9.83
N GLN A 36 -15.50 -19.43 10.28
CA GLN A 36 -15.91 -19.08 11.65
C GLN A 36 -15.13 -19.86 12.72
N GLN A 37 -14.77 -21.11 12.44
CA GLN A 37 -14.00 -21.95 13.35
C GLN A 37 -12.52 -21.49 13.46
N GLU A 38 -11.93 -21.03 12.36
CA GLU A 38 -10.56 -20.50 12.34
C GLU A 38 -10.44 -19.16 13.10
N VAL A 39 -11.46 -18.29 13.02
CA VAL A 39 -11.49 -17.03 13.78
C VAL A 39 -11.60 -17.26 15.30
N ALA A 40 -12.34 -18.29 15.72
CA ALA A 40 -12.48 -18.63 17.14
C ALA A 40 -11.17 -19.16 17.76
N VAL A 41 -10.32 -19.83 16.97
CA VAL A 41 -9.00 -20.31 17.42
C VAL A 41 -8.03 -19.15 17.59
N PHE A 42 -8.10 -18.14 16.73
CA PHE A 42 -7.20 -16.98 16.78
C PHE A 42 -7.50 -16.05 17.97
N SER A 43 -8.77 -15.92 18.38
CA SER A 43 -9.17 -15.08 19.51
C SER A 43 -8.78 -15.64 20.89
N GLY A 44 -8.36 -16.90 20.99
CA GLY A 44 -8.02 -17.55 22.26
C GLY A 44 -6.55 -17.38 22.70
N CYS A 45 -5.66 -16.90 21.82
CA CYS A 45 -4.21 -16.88 22.09
C CYS A 45 -3.64 -15.53 22.58
N CYS A 46 -4.44 -14.48 22.73
CA CYS A 46 -3.94 -13.13 23.08
C CYS A 46 -4.12 -12.70 24.54
N LEU A 47 -4.46 -13.62 25.46
CA LEU A 47 -4.60 -13.32 26.89
C LEU A 47 -3.62 -14.16 27.73
N GLY A 48 -2.38 -13.70 27.83
CA GLY A 48 -1.44 -14.19 28.83
C GLY A 48 -0.04 -13.61 28.68
N PHE A 49 0.53 -13.16 29.81
CA PHE A 49 1.96 -12.78 30.02
C PHE A 49 2.36 -11.40 29.44
N VAL A 50 2.95 -10.42 30.15
CA VAL A 50 3.82 -10.38 31.35
C VAL A 50 3.70 -9.00 32.03
N GLY A 51 3.61 -8.98 33.36
CA GLY A 51 4.07 -7.87 34.19
C GLY A 51 5.45 -8.20 34.78
N GLY A 52 6.31 -7.19 35.00
CA GLY A 52 7.54 -7.43 35.75
C GLY A 52 8.61 -6.33 35.69
N ALA A 53 8.75 -5.65 36.83
CA ALA A 53 9.99 -5.14 37.46
C ALA A 53 10.82 -4.04 36.77
N GLY A 54 10.86 -2.89 37.45
CA GLY A 54 11.87 -1.86 37.27
C GLY A 54 13.17 -2.14 38.02
N LEU A 55 14.26 -1.57 37.51
CA LEU A 55 15.53 -1.37 38.22
C LEU A 55 16.11 0.01 37.82
N PRO A 56 16.80 0.71 38.73
CA PRO A 56 17.38 2.03 38.46
C PRO A 56 18.77 1.92 37.83
N VAL A 57 19.03 2.74 36.80
CA VAL A 57 20.36 2.91 36.20
C VAL A 57 20.98 4.20 36.74
N ALA A 58 22.15 4.06 37.36
CA ALA A 58 23.02 5.16 37.77
C ALA A 58 23.78 5.69 36.55
N GLY A 59 23.68 7.00 36.29
CA GLY A 59 24.40 7.70 35.24
C GLY A 59 25.42 8.68 35.83
N SER A 60 26.70 8.43 35.56
CA SER A 60 27.83 9.28 35.93
C SER A 60 28.10 10.35 34.86
N GLY A 61 28.13 11.61 35.30
CA GLY A 61 29.19 12.60 35.06
C GLY A 61 29.68 12.94 33.63
N SER A 62 29.41 14.21 33.27
CA SER A 62 30.31 15.16 32.60
C SER A 62 30.64 15.01 31.10
N GLN A 63 30.09 15.91 30.27
CA GLN A 63 30.84 17.08 29.78
C GLN A 63 29.94 18.12 29.10
N LYS A 64 30.23 19.40 29.40
CA LYS A 64 29.57 20.63 28.94
C LYS A 64 30.13 21.03 27.56
N HIS A 65 29.28 21.48 26.62
CA HIS A 65 29.30 22.85 26.07
C HIS A 65 28.34 23.07 24.89
N LEU A 66 27.51 24.11 25.04
CA LEU A 66 27.04 25.06 24.02
C LEU A 66 26.22 24.51 22.84
N ARG A 67 24.92 24.28 23.07
CA ARG A 67 23.80 24.55 22.13
C ARG A 67 22.47 24.23 22.83
N ALA A 68 21.95 25.18 23.58
CA ALA A 68 20.59 25.14 24.10
C ALA A 68 20.06 26.55 23.89
N ASP A 69 19.00 26.69 23.07
CA ASP A 69 18.03 27.81 23.07
C ASP A 69 17.04 27.73 21.90
N VAL A 70 17.09 26.73 21.01
CA VAL A 70 16.15 26.63 19.86
C VAL A 70 15.13 25.48 19.95
N GLU A 71 15.30 24.49 20.84
CA GLU A 71 14.43 23.29 20.84
C GLU A 71 13.25 23.31 21.85
N ASP A 72 13.14 24.31 22.73
CA ASP A 72 12.10 24.32 23.78
C ASP A 72 10.79 25.02 23.35
N SER A 73 10.77 25.66 22.17
CA SER A 73 9.55 26.30 21.64
C SER A 73 8.59 25.31 20.97
N ASP A 74 9.11 24.23 20.38
CA ASP A 74 8.32 23.22 19.67
C ASP A 74 7.60 22.23 20.61
N LEU A 75 8.09 22.08 21.86
CA LEU A 75 7.46 21.21 22.86
C LEU A 75 6.28 21.88 23.58
N LYS A 76 6.27 23.21 23.72
CA LYS A 76 5.09 23.96 24.22
C LYS A 76 3.92 23.98 23.23
N PHE A 77 4.16 23.62 21.97
CA PHE A 77 3.14 23.46 20.93
C PHE A 77 2.22 22.24 21.14
N LYS A 78 2.63 21.25 21.95
CA LYS A 78 1.99 19.92 21.98
C LYS A 78 0.72 19.78 22.81
N ARG A 79 0.24 20.81 23.52
CA ARG A 79 -0.91 20.65 24.44
C ARG A 79 -2.04 21.67 24.34
N ALA A 80 -1.91 22.69 23.50
CA ALA A 80 -2.73 23.90 23.67
C ALA A 80 -4.09 23.95 22.96
N ALA A 81 -4.42 23.11 21.97
CA ALA A 81 -5.69 23.30 21.24
C ALA A 81 -6.16 22.08 20.43
N MET A 82 -6.49 20.97 21.08
CA MET A 82 -7.43 20.00 20.50
C MET A 82 -8.33 19.50 21.63
N PHE A 83 -9.64 19.69 21.46
CA PHE A 83 -10.72 19.36 22.39
C PHE A 83 -10.43 18.16 23.29
N GLU A 84 -10.78 18.27 24.58
CA GLU A 84 -10.82 17.10 25.47
C GLU A 84 -11.90 16.14 24.96
N PHE A 85 -11.43 15.00 24.42
CA PHE A 85 -12.24 14.02 23.72
C PHE A 85 -13.43 13.49 24.56
N ASP A 86 -13.26 13.50 25.88
CA ASP A 86 -14.23 12.99 26.86
C ASP A 86 -15.51 13.84 26.90
N GLU A 87 -15.45 15.12 26.56
CA GLU A 87 -16.65 15.97 26.47
C GLU A 87 -17.46 15.73 25.19
N LEU A 88 -16.81 15.28 24.11
CA LEU A 88 -17.48 15.08 22.81
C LEU A 88 -18.35 13.82 22.79
N GLU A 89 -18.01 12.79 23.58
CA GLU A 89 -18.78 11.54 23.67
C GLU A 89 -20.14 11.73 24.37
N ALA A 90 -20.26 12.69 25.28
CA ALA A 90 -21.52 12.99 25.96
C ALA A 90 -22.52 13.75 25.04
N VAL A 91 -22.04 14.47 24.03
CA VAL A 91 -22.87 15.36 23.19
C VAL A 91 -23.50 14.65 21.99
N THR A 92 -22.91 13.56 21.50
CA THR A 92 -23.37 12.85 20.29
C THR A 92 -24.80 12.30 20.41
N LEU A 93 -25.27 11.92 21.60
CA LEU A 93 -26.64 11.44 21.80
C LEU A 93 -27.68 12.58 21.84
N ALA A 94 -27.29 13.80 22.23
CA ALA A 94 -28.19 14.94 22.33
C ALA A 94 -28.36 15.69 20.99
N SER A 95 -27.33 15.67 20.14
CA SER A 95 -27.28 16.42 18.87
C SER A 95 -28.24 15.90 17.79
N LEU A 96 -28.67 14.63 17.82
CA LEU A 96 -29.59 14.07 16.83
C LEU A 96 -30.97 14.76 16.78
N SER A 97 -31.31 15.58 17.78
CA SER A 97 -32.58 16.32 17.84
C SER A 97 -32.53 17.78 17.34
N ARG A 98 -31.35 18.34 16.99
CA ARG A 98 -31.17 19.78 16.66
C ARG A 98 -30.81 20.08 15.20
N ALA A 99 -31.15 19.19 14.27
CA ALA A 99 -30.79 19.27 12.85
C ALA A 99 -31.58 20.32 12.02
N ALA A 100 -31.65 21.58 12.45
CA ALA A 100 -32.50 22.59 11.81
C ALA A 100 -31.77 23.73 11.05
N ALA A 101 -30.44 23.88 11.08
CA ALA A 101 -29.84 25.08 10.46
C ALA A 101 -28.35 25.04 10.06
N LEU A 102 -27.68 23.89 9.96
CA LEU A 102 -26.28 23.86 9.49
C LEU A 102 -26.17 23.52 7.99
N PRO A 103 -25.31 24.21 7.23
CA PRO A 103 -25.27 24.12 5.77
C PRO A 103 -24.69 22.81 5.22
N HIS A 104 -23.92 22.07 6.03
CA HIS A 104 -23.33 20.79 5.66
C HIS A 104 -23.51 19.78 6.80
N GLN A 105 -24.17 18.66 6.52
CA GLN A 105 -24.32 17.57 7.48
C GLN A 105 -23.19 16.55 7.36
N ALA A 106 -22.55 16.48 6.20
CA ALA A 106 -21.47 15.53 5.91
C ALA A 106 -20.39 16.17 5.03
N VAL A 107 -19.16 15.71 5.21
CA VAL A 107 -17.99 16.15 4.45
C VAL A 107 -17.25 14.92 3.94
N ALA A 108 -16.98 14.86 2.64
CA ALA A 108 -16.12 13.85 2.03
C ALA A 108 -14.69 14.40 1.92
N VAL A 109 -13.72 13.65 2.45
CA VAL A 109 -12.29 13.96 2.34
C VAL A 109 -11.63 12.86 1.53
N PHE A 110 -10.89 13.23 0.48
CA PHE A 110 -10.24 12.26 -0.41
C PHE A 110 -8.95 12.82 -1.03
N GLY A 111 -8.09 11.93 -1.52
CA GLY A 111 -6.81 12.28 -2.13
C GLY A 111 -5.79 12.87 -1.15
N ALA A 112 -5.91 12.59 0.15
CA ALA A 112 -4.83 12.80 1.12
C ALA A 112 -3.77 11.71 0.97
N GLY A 113 -2.50 12.03 1.19
CA GLY A 113 -1.43 11.02 1.24
C GLY A 113 -1.55 10.08 2.45
N SER A 114 -2.12 10.56 3.56
CA SER A 114 -2.42 9.76 4.74
C SER A 114 -3.79 9.10 4.60
N GLU A 115 -3.81 7.77 4.46
CA GLU A 115 -5.03 6.99 4.21
C GLU A 115 -6.09 7.17 5.31
N GLU A 116 -5.68 7.25 6.57
CA GLU A 116 -6.57 7.41 7.75
C GLU A 116 -7.32 8.75 7.81
N VAL A 117 -6.96 9.69 6.93
CA VAL A 117 -7.66 10.98 6.76
C VAL A 117 -8.72 10.90 5.66
N ASN A 118 -8.57 10.00 4.70
CA ASN A 118 -9.52 9.83 3.59
C ASN A 118 -10.77 9.11 4.08
N GLY A 119 -11.94 9.69 3.82
CA GLY A 119 -13.19 9.09 4.22
C GLY A 119 -14.30 10.11 4.42
N LEU A 120 -15.33 9.65 5.14
CA LEU A 120 -16.54 10.41 5.39
C LEU A 120 -16.51 10.99 6.80
N TYR A 121 -16.86 12.26 6.91
CA TYR A 121 -16.91 12.97 8.18
C TYR A 121 -18.33 13.47 8.43
N LEU A 122 -18.87 13.17 9.61
CA LEU A 122 -20.22 13.54 10.02
C LEU A 122 -20.19 14.67 11.03
N ASP A 123 -21.14 15.58 10.93
CA ASP A 123 -21.32 16.64 11.93
C ASP A 123 -21.62 16.02 13.31
N THR A 124 -20.87 16.46 14.31
CA THR A 124 -21.04 16.04 15.71
C THR A 124 -22.14 16.83 16.43
N GLY A 125 -22.61 17.92 15.81
CA GLY A 125 -23.50 18.94 16.39
C GLY A 125 -22.81 19.83 17.44
N VAL A 126 -21.50 19.65 17.64
CA VAL A 126 -20.65 20.54 18.42
C VAL A 126 -20.04 21.57 17.47
N GLN A 127 -19.88 22.81 17.94
CA GLN A 127 -19.20 23.86 17.20
C GLN A 127 -17.90 24.26 17.88
N ALA A 128 -16.86 24.48 17.07
CA ALA A 128 -15.61 25.10 17.45
C ALA A 128 -15.45 26.40 16.66
N HIS A 129 -15.20 27.52 17.36
CA HIS A 129 -14.94 28.82 16.73
C HIS A 129 -15.96 29.22 15.65
N GLY A 130 -17.25 28.97 15.93
CA GLY A 130 -18.36 29.33 15.05
C GLY A 130 -18.54 28.42 13.82
N ALA A 131 -17.90 27.26 13.78
CA ALA A 131 -18.05 26.27 12.73
C ALA A 131 -18.28 24.85 13.32
N PRO A 132 -19.01 23.96 12.62
CA PRO A 132 -19.22 22.59 13.06
C PRO A 132 -17.93 21.79 13.13
N ILE A 133 -17.85 20.88 14.10
CA ILE A 133 -16.81 19.85 14.20
C ILE A 133 -17.34 18.60 13.51
N PHE A 134 -16.58 18.07 12.57
CA PHE A 134 -16.90 16.80 11.92
C PHE A 134 -15.99 15.68 12.42
N ARG A 135 -16.55 14.49 12.59
CA ARG A 135 -15.83 13.28 13.03
C ARG A 135 -15.82 12.25 11.91
N HIS A 136 -14.66 11.65 11.68
CA HIS A 136 -14.52 10.57 10.71
C HIS A 136 -15.34 9.33 11.13
N THR A 137 -16.06 8.72 10.19
CA THR A 137 -16.96 7.58 10.44
C THR A 137 -16.21 6.31 10.87
N GLU A 138 -15.13 5.96 10.17
CA GLU A 138 -14.34 4.76 10.44
C GLU A 138 -13.22 5.00 11.47
N HIS A 139 -12.51 6.13 11.37
CA HIS A 139 -11.43 6.51 12.28
C HIS A 139 -11.92 7.51 13.33
N GLY A 140 -12.68 7.07 14.34
CA GLY A 140 -13.37 7.95 15.29
C GLY A 140 -12.51 8.95 16.09
N ARG A 141 -11.18 8.86 16.02
CA ARG A 141 -10.21 9.81 16.59
C ARG A 141 -9.71 10.88 15.61
N THR A 142 -10.12 10.78 14.35
CA THR A 142 -9.82 11.74 13.30
C THR A 142 -10.94 12.79 13.25
N LEU A 143 -10.56 14.05 13.42
CA LEU A 143 -11.48 15.19 13.51
C LEU A 143 -11.14 16.24 12.46
N LEU A 144 -12.18 16.84 11.90
CA LEU A 144 -12.12 18.02 11.05
C LEU A 144 -12.79 19.17 11.81
N ALA A 145 -11.99 20.16 12.22
CA ALA A 145 -12.45 21.25 13.06
C ALA A 145 -11.83 22.59 12.67
N ARG A 146 -12.49 23.68 13.04
CA ARG A 146 -11.95 25.04 12.92
C ARG A 146 -11.29 25.41 14.25
N GLU A 147 -9.98 25.66 14.22
CA GLU A 147 -9.14 25.82 15.41
C GLU A 147 -8.34 27.12 15.37
N PRO A 148 -8.06 27.74 16.53
CA PRO A 148 -7.24 28.94 16.63
C PRO A 148 -5.76 28.53 16.67
N HIS A 149 -4.92 29.30 15.99
CA HIS A 149 -3.48 29.15 16.01
C HIS A 149 -2.81 30.51 16.19
N GLY A 150 -2.53 30.87 17.45
CA GLY A 150 -2.10 32.22 17.84
C GLY A 150 -3.22 33.24 17.54
N ASN A 151 -2.89 34.28 16.77
CA ASN A 151 -3.85 35.32 16.36
C ASN A 151 -4.59 34.99 15.05
N ARG A 152 -4.52 33.74 14.59
CA ARG A 152 -5.07 33.29 13.30
C ARG A 152 -6.04 32.15 13.56
N ILE A 153 -7.01 31.95 12.66
CA ILE A 153 -7.93 30.82 12.69
C ILE A 153 -7.82 30.05 11.37
N GLY A 154 -8.04 28.74 11.42
CA GLY A 154 -8.03 27.89 10.24
C GLY A 154 -8.77 26.59 10.44
N TRP A 155 -8.93 25.85 9.36
CA TRP A 155 -9.43 24.48 9.41
C TRP A 155 -8.27 23.50 9.56
N LEU A 156 -8.46 22.49 10.40
CA LEU A 156 -7.50 21.44 10.66
C LEU A 156 -8.17 20.08 10.51
N ILE A 157 -7.45 19.13 9.91
CA ILE A 157 -7.74 17.71 10.03
C ILE A 157 -6.65 17.13 10.93
N GLY A 158 -7.07 16.57 12.06
CA GLY A 158 -6.16 15.99 13.05
C GLY A 158 -6.50 14.55 13.39
N VAL A 159 -5.46 13.74 13.58
CA VAL A 159 -5.53 12.33 14.02
C VAL A 159 -4.87 12.24 15.39
N ASP A 160 -5.52 11.65 16.39
CA ASP A 160 -4.95 11.48 17.75
C ASP A 160 -4.34 12.77 18.33
N ARG A 161 -5.08 13.88 18.21
CA ARG A 161 -4.64 15.21 18.67
C ARG A 161 -3.42 15.79 17.95
N CYS A 162 -3.03 15.21 16.82
CA CYS A 162 -1.95 15.71 15.99
C CYS A 162 -2.52 16.35 14.72
N PRO A 163 -2.16 17.59 14.36
CA PRO A 163 -2.61 18.21 13.12
C PRO A 163 -1.88 17.56 11.92
N TYR A 164 -2.64 16.92 11.04
CA TYR A 164 -2.11 16.28 9.83
C TYR A 164 -2.15 17.25 8.66
N TYR A 165 -3.31 17.89 8.46
CA TYR A 165 -3.52 18.85 7.39
C TYR A 165 -4.21 20.09 7.93
N GLY A 166 -3.99 21.23 7.27
CA GLY A 166 -4.78 22.42 7.58
C GLY A 166 -4.61 23.56 6.60
N ILE A 167 -5.46 24.55 6.79
CA ILE A 167 -5.56 25.72 5.94
C ILE A 167 -6.00 26.92 6.76
N ARG A 168 -5.28 28.03 6.60
CA ARG A 168 -5.63 29.29 7.23
C ARG A 168 -6.76 29.96 6.46
N THR A 169 -7.87 30.24 7.13
CA THR A 169 -9.01 30.95 6.53
C THR A 169 -9.90 31.53 7.63
N ASP A 170 -10.46 32.70 7.36
CA ASP A 170 -11.46 33.32 8.21
C ASP A 170 -12.88 32.82 7.92
N ASP A 171 -13.09 32.08 6.82
CA ASP A 171 -14.39 31.48 6.47
C ASP A 171 -14.79 30.40 7.49
N THR A 172 -16.06 30.42 7.87
CA THR A 172 -16.70 29.41 8.73
C THR A 172 -17.15 28.18 7.95
N ARG A 173 -17.10 28.22 6.61
CA ARG A 173 -17.31 27.04 5.76
C ARG A 173 -16.00 26.29 5.54
N CYS A 174 -16.09 24.97 5.49
CA CYS A 174 -14.93 24.13 5.24
C CYS A 174 -14.41 24.35 3.81
N PRO A 175 -13.16 24.79 3.62
CA PRO A 175 -12.62 25.11 2.30
C PRO A 175 -12.33 23.84 1.50
N ALA A 176 -12.69 23.87 0.22
CA ALA A 176 -12.50 22.70 -0.64
C ALA A 176 -11.05 22.46 -1.11
N LYS A 177 -10.24 23.53 -1.15
CA LYS A 177 -8.87 23.53 -1.70
C LYS A 177 -7.95 24.43 -0.88
N GLY A 178 -6.65 24.28 -1.06
CA GLY A 178 -5.61 25.09 -0.40
C GLY A 178 -5.06 24.50 0.89
N TRP A 179 -5.41 23.23 1.16
CA TRP A 179 -4.87 22.46 2.29
C TRP A 179 -3.37 22.29 2.19
N ARG A 180 -2.69 22.32 3.35
CA ARG A 180 -1.26 22.07 3.50
C ARG A 180 -1.06 20.89 4.43
N ALA A 181 -0.10 20.04 4.09
CA ALA A 181 0.37 18.99 4.98
C ALA A 181 1.25 19.57 6.09
N PHE A 182 1.04 19.10 7.31
CA PHE A 182 1.92 19.32 8.45
C PHE A 182 2.63 18.00 8.78
N LYS A 183 1.95 17.13 9.53
CA LYS A 183 2.40 15.77 9.83
C LYS A 183 1.87 14.72 8.84
N GLY A 184 0.83 15.06 8.07
CA GLY A 184 0.30 14.18 7.04
C GLY A 184 1.26 14.05 5.85
N GLU A 185 1.11 12.97 5.11
CA GLU A 185 1.89 12.71 3.90
C GLU A 185 1.32 13.47 2.70
N GLY A 186 2.16 13.78 1.71
CA GLY A 186 1.66 14.35 0.44
C GLY A 186 0.94 13.28 -0.39
N PRO A 187 -0.10 13.63 -1.16
CA PRO A 187 -0.62 14.98 -1.43
C PRO A 187 -1.59 15.52 -0.37
N ALA A 188 -1.86 16.83 -0.41
CA ALA A 188 -2.85 17.45 0.46
C ALA A 188 -4.29 17.06 0.05
N PRO A 189 -5.22 16.91 1.03
CA PRO A 189 -6.57 16.44 0.77
C PRO A 189 -7.38 17.43 -0.08
N ARG A 190 -8.37 16.86 -0.77
CA ARG A 190 -9.54 17.57 -1.28
C ARG A 190 -10.69 17.34 -0.33
N VAL A 191 -11.48 18.39 -0.10
CA VAL A 191 -12.59 18.35 0.85
C VAL A 191 -13.85 18.84 0.16
N GLU A 192 -14.93 18.08 0.27
CA GLU A 192 -16.21 18.44 -0.32
C GLU A 192 -17.34 18.32 0.71
N GLY A 193 -17.87 19.47 1.13
CA GLY A 193 -19.06 19.53 1.99
C GLY A 193 -20.33 19.27 1.18
N ARG A 194 -21.27 18.51 1.77
CA ARG A 194 -22.60 18.23 1.21
C ARG A 194 -23.68 18.44 2.26
N ALA A 195 -24.87 18.76 1.77
CA ALA A 195 -26.03 19.02 2.64
C ALA A 195 -26.52 17.73 3.31
N ASP A 196 -26.35 16.59 2.65
CA ASP A 196 -26.80 15.30 3.13
C ASP A 196 -25.69 14.23 3.07
N LEU A 197 -25.94 13.14 3.80
CA LEU A 197 -25.03 12.01 3.89
C LEU A 197 -24.92 11.23 2.57
N ALA A 198 -26.01 11.11 1.82
CA ALA A 198 -26.07 10.29 0.62
C ALA A 198 -25.23 10.89 -0.52
N GLU A 199 -25.31 12.20 -0.73
CA GLU A 199 -24.50 12.99 -1.65
C GLU A 199 -23.02 12.96 -1.27
N ALA A 200 -22.69 13.06 0.02
CA ALA A 200 -21.31 12.96 0.48
C ALA A 200 -20.73 11.57 0.20
N SER A 201 -21.50 10.51 0.49
CA SER A 201 -21.14 9.13 0.15
C SER A 201 -20.97 8.92 -1.35
N LEU A 202 -21.88 9.43 -2.18
CA LEU A 202 -21.77 9.34 -3.63
C LEU A 202 -20.53 10.08 -4.16
N CYS A 203 -20.23 11.25 -3.59
CA CYS A 203 -19.05 12.03 -3.92
C CYS A 203 -17.76 11.25 -3.59
N LEU A 204 -17.67 10.66 -2.39
CA LEU A 204 -16.53 9.87 -1.97
C LEU A 204 -16.34 8.62 -2.84
N ALA A 205 -17.42 7.89 -3.11
CA ALA A 205 -17.39 6.71 -3.97
C ALA A 205 -16.98 7.05 -5.42
N GLN A 206 -17.40 8.21 -5.94
CA GLN A 206 -16.95 8.69 -7.25
C GLN A 206 -15.46 9.02 -7.24
N ALA A 207 -14.94 9.69 -6.21
CA ALA A 207 -13.52 9.99 -6.10
C ALA A 207 -12.65 8.71 -6.11
N TYR A 208 -13.06 7.66 -5.38
CA TYR A 208 -12.37 6.37 -5.44
C TYR A 208 -12.48 5.70 -6.81
N CYS A 209 -13.61 5.83 -7.51
CA CYS A 209 -13.75 5.32 -8.87
C CYS A 209 -12.79 6.02 -9.85
N ASP A 210 -12.65 7.34 -9.75
CA ASP A 210 -11.75 8.13 -10.59
C ASP A 210 -10.28 7.78 -10.33
N GLU A 211 -9.91 7.60 -9.06
CA GLU A 211 -8.57 7.15 -8.67
C GLU A 211 -8.26 5.74 -9.18
N ALA A 212 -9.19 4.81 -9.02
CA ALA A 212 -9.03 3.44 -9.52
C ALA A 212 -8.91 3.40 -11.06
N GLU A 213 -9.61 4.27 -11.77
CA GLU A 213 -9.48 4.43 -13.23
C GLU A 213 -8.08 4.92 -13.60
N ALA A 214 -7.59 5.99 -12.94
CA ALA A 214 -6.23 6.49 -13.16
C ALA A 214 -5.14 5.44 -12.86
N LEU A 215 -5.33 4.62 -11.82
CA LEU A 215 -4.43 3.50 -11.50
C LEU A 215 -4.51 2.38 -12.54
N SER A 216 -5.70 2.12 -13.07
CA SER A 216 -5.90 1.12 -14.13
C SER A 216 -5.22 1.56 -15.43
N ASP A 217 -5.28 2.84 -15.79
CA ASP A 217 -4.60 3.41 -16.96
C ASP A 217 -3.08 3.30 -16.86
N GLN A 218 -2.53 3.32 -15.64
CA GLN A 218 -1.11 3.07 -15.36
C GLN A 218 -0.74 1.58 -15.33
N GLY A 219 -1.68 0.67 -15.60
CA GLY A 219 -1.47 -0.78 -15.51
C GLY A 219 -1.41 -1.32 -14.07
N ARG A 220 -1.71 -0.50 -13.05
CA ARG A 220 -1.68 -0.86 -11.63
C ARG A 220 -3.01 -1.49 -11.19
N PHE A 221 -3.46 -2.51 -11.92
CA PHE A 221 -4.80 -3.12 -11.75
C PHE A 221 -5.07 -3.70 -10.35
N ARG A 222 -4.04 -4.19 -9.66
CA ARG A 222 -4.20 -4.70 -8.29
C ARG A 222 -4.59 -3.59 -7.32
N VAL A 223 -3.85 -2.48 -7.34
CA VAL A 223 -4.10 -1.33 -6.47
C VAL A 223 -5.45 -0.69 -6.83
N ALA A 224 -5.79 -0.60 -8.12
CA ALA A 224 -7.10 -0.14 -8.55
C ALA A 224 -8.26 -0.97 -7.96
N ALA A 225 -8.10 -2.31 -7.89
CA ALA A 225 -9.11 -3.18 -7.31
C ALA A 225 -9.23 -3.05 -5.78
N GLU A 226 -8.15 -2.67 -5.10
CA GLU A 226 -8.13 -2.35 -3.65
C GLU A 226 -8.84 -1.02 -3.39
N VAL A 227 -8.57 0.03 -4.19
CA VAL A 227 -9.29 1.31 -4.11
C VAL A 227 -10.80 1.15 -4.35
N LEU A 228 -11.19 0.29 -5.31
CA LEU A 228 -12.61 -0.02 -5.54
C LEU A 228 -13.25 -0.80 -4.40
N ASP A 229 -12.47 -1.50 -3.57
CA ASP A 229 -12.97 -2.13 -2.35
C ASP A 229 -13.33 -1.06 -1.30
N GLY A 230 -12.48 -0.04 -1.15
CA GLY A 230 -12.79 1.15 -0.35
C GLY A 230 -14.02 1.91 -0.86
N ALA A 231 -14.24 1.97 -2.19
CA ALA A 231 -15.47 2.54 -2.74
C ALA A 231 -16.74 1.78 -2.36
N LEU A 232 -16.63 0.45 -2.14
CA LEU A 232 -17.74 -0.40 -1.70
C LEU A 232 -17.96 -0.34 -0.18
N SER A 233 -16.96 0.06 0.61
CA SER A 233 -17.11 0.25 2.06
C SER A 233 -17.83 1.56 2.42
N VAL A 234 -17.97 2.49 1.46
CA VAL A 234 -18.68 3.76 1.68
C VAL A 234 -20.13 3.51 2.12
N PRO A 235 -20.57 4.09 3.25
CA PRO A 235 -21.92 3.86 3.77
C PRO A 235 -22.98 4.49 2.85
N VAL A 236 -24.21 3.94 2.89
CA VAL A 236 -25.39 4.49 2.16
C VAL A 236 -25.25 4.42 0.62
N LEU A 237 -24.39 3.53 0.10
CA LEU A 237 -24.29 3.33 -1.34
C LEU A 237 -25.57 2.67 -1.91
N GLN A 238 -26.18 3.30 -2.91
CA GLN A 238 -27.36 2.74 -3.57
C GLN A 238 -26.99 1.46 -4.35
N ALA A 239 -27.88 0.47 -4.36
CA ALA A 239 -27.64 -0.82 -5.01
C ALA A 239 -27.20 -0.74 -6.49
N PRO A 240 -27.79 0.13 -7.35
CA PRO A 240 -27.30 0.29 -8.73
C PRO A 240 -25.86 0.77 -8.80
N ARG A 241 -25.48 1.69 -7.90
CA ARG A 241 -24.12 2.21 -7.82
C ARG A 241 -23.14 1.17 -7.31
N ALA A 242 -23.51 0.38 -6.30
CA ALA A 242 -22.71 -0.74 -5.83
C ALA A 242 -22.44 -1.76 -6.94
N ALA A 243 -23.46 -2.10 -7.73
CA ALA A 243 -23.33 -3.01 -8.87
C ALA A 243 -22.37 -2.48 -9.94
N GLU A 244 -22.42 -1.17 -10.23
CA GLU A 244 -21.47 -0.53 -11.14
C GLU A 244 -20.02 -0.66 -10.64
N ILE A 245 -19.77 -0.38 -9.35
CA ILE A 245 -18.45 -0.47 -8.73
C ILE A 245 -17.94 -1.92 -8.76
N HIS A 246 -18.80 -2.90 -8.46
CA HIS A 246 -18.46 -4.31 -8.63
C HIS A 246 -18.08 -4.66 -10.08
N GLY A 247 -18.79 -4.10 -11.06
CA GLY A 247 -18.47 -4.26 -12.48
C GLY A 247 -17.09 -3.70 -12.84
N ARG A 248 -16.76 -2.49 -12.35
CA ARG A 248 -15.43 -1.88 -12.52
C ARG A 248 -14.34 -2.73 -11.88
N ARG A 249 -14.59 -3.25 -10.67
CA ARG A 249 -13.63 -4.10 -9.95
C ARG A 249 -13.37 -5.42 -10.68
N ALA A 250 -14.43 -6.06 -11.20
CA ALA A 250 -14.30 -7.27 -12.01
C ALA A 250 -13.49 -7.02 -13.30
N LYS A 251 -13.67 -5.85 -13.93
CA LYS A 251 -12.88 -5.43 -15.09
C LYS A 251 -11.39 -5.29 -14.73
N ALA A 252 -11.05 -4.63 -13.62
CA ALA A 252 -9.66 -4.50 -13.17
C ALA A 252 -9.01 -5.88 -12.92
N PHE A 253 -9.71 -6.82 -12.28
CA PHE A 253 -9.20 -8.19 -12.10
C PHE A 253 -9.01 -8.95 -13.41
N ARG A 254 -9.90 -8.77 -14.39
CA ARG A 254 -9.72 -9.36 -15.73
C ARG A 254 -8.46 -8.83 -16.41
N GLN A 255 -8.25 -7.52 -16.37
CA GLN A 255 -7.05 -6.89 -16.95
C GLN A 255 -5.77 -7.35 -16.23
N LEU A 256 -5.81 -7.53 -14.91
CA LEU A 256 -4.70 -8.11 -14.14
C LEU A 256 -4.39 -9.55 -14.55
N ALA A 257 -5.41 -10.36 -14.84
CA ALA A 257 -5.21 -11.73 -15.30
C ALA A 257 -4.63 -11.77 -16.73
N GLU A 258 -5.11 -10.88 -17.62
CA GLU A 258 -4.61 -10.74 -18.98
C GLU A 258 -3.14 -10.27 -19.01
N SER A 259 -2.77 -9.28 -18.17
CA SER A 259 -1.39 -8.80 -18.09
C SER A 259 -0.44 -9.91 -17.60
N LYS A 260 -0.86 -10.70 -16.60
CA LYS A 260 -0.09 -11.87 -16.13
C LYS A 260 0.05 -12.96 -17.20
N LYS A 261 -0.97 -13.18 -18.03
CA LYS A 261 -0.90 -14.14 -19.13
C LYS A 261 0.11 -13.67 -20.19
N LYS A 262 0.08 -12.39 -20.54
CA LYS A 262 1.02 -11.81 -21.51
C LYS A 262 2.48 -11.98 -21.08
N VAL A 263 2.80 -11.68 -19.82
CA VAL A 263 4.14 -11.89 -19.25
C VAL A 263 4.59 -13.36 -19.33
N ARG A 264 3.67 -14.32 -19.15
CA ARG A 264 4.00 -15.75 -19.28
C ARG A 264 4.27 -16.16 -20.73
N GLN A 265 3.51 -15.62 -21.68
CA GLN A 265 3.70 -15.94 -23.10
C GLN A 265 4.99 -15.33 -23.63
N GLU A 266 5.31 -14.10 -23.24
CA GLU A 266 6.59 -13.46 -23.60
C GLU A 266 7.78 -14.19 -22.97
N GLY A 267 7.63 -14.72 -21.74
CA GLY A 267 8.66 -15.55 -21.11
C GLY A 267 8.78 -16.99 -21.66
N GLU A 268 7.85 -17.45 -22.50
CA GLU A 268 7.94 -18.76 -23.17
C GLU A 268 8.76 -18.67 -24.47
N ASP A 269 8.79 -17.49 -25.11
CA ASP A 269 9.69 -17.17 -26.21
C ASP A 269 11.12 -16.82 -25.73
N ASP A 270 11.31 -16.63 -24.42
CA ASP A 270 12.63 -16.54 -23.78
C ASP A 270 13.33 -17.91 -23.64
N HIS A 271 12.84 -18.98 -24.27
CA HIS A 271 13.61 -20.24 -24.37
C HIS A 271 15.00 -19.98 -24.98
N ASP A 272 15.11 -19.01 -25.90
CA ASP A 272 16.39 -18.55 -26.45
C ASP A 272 17.24 -17.80 -25.42
N ALA A 273 16.62 -17.01 -24.53
CA ALA A 273 17.31 -16.30 -23.47
C ALA A 273 17.75 -17.23 -22.32
N GLU A 274 16.92 -18.20 -21.94
CA GLU A 274 17.25 -19.21 -20.95
C GLU A 274 18.32 -20.18 -21.49
N GLU A 275 18.27 -20.54 -22.78
CA GLU A 275 19.32 -21.29 -23.46
C GLU A 275 20.62 -20.47 -23.57
N ALA A 276 20.56 -19.18 -23.89
CA ALA A 276 21.72 -18.28 -23.88
C ALA A 276 22.35 -18.19 -22.48
N LEU A 277 21.54 -18.10 -21.43
CA LEU A 277 22.01 -18.01 -20.04
C LEU A 277 22.58 -19.35 -19.54
N ARG A 278 22.03 -20.48 -20.01
CA ARG A 278 22.57 -21.82 -19.76
C ARG A 278 23.90 -22.03 -20.49
N ASN A 279 24.00 -21.56 -21.73
CA ASN A 279 25.23 -21.58 -22.52
C ASN A 279 26.31 -20.69 -21.90
N GLN A 280 25.95 -19.50 -21.40
CA GLN A 280 26.87 -18.62 -20.67
C GLN A 280 27.40 -19.28 -19.38
N LYS A 281 26.52 -19.87 -18.56
CA LYS A 281 26.93 -20.57 -17.33
C LYS A 281 27.85 -21.76 -17.61
N SER A 282 27.52 -22.55 -18.64
CA SER A 282 28.35 -23.67 -19.09
C SER A 282 29.74 -23.19 -19.55
N PHE A 283 29.78 -22.07 -20.28
CA PHE A 283 31.01 -21.46 -20.74
C PHE A 283 31.87 -20.98 -19.57
N CYS A 284 31.31 -20.19 -18.64
CA CYS A 284 32.03 -19.70 -17.45
C CYS A 284 32.58 -20.84 -16.59
N ALA A 285 31.82 -21.93 -16.41
CA ALA A 285 32.31 -23.11 -15.69
C ALA A 285 33.54 -23.73 -16.36
N ARG A 286 33.53 -23.83 -17.70
CA ARG A 286 34.67 -24.31 -18.51
C ARG A 286 35.92 -23.43 -18.35
N ILE A 287 35.75 -22.10 -18.27
CA ILE A 287 36.86 -21.17 -18.03
C ILE A 287 37.52 -21.46 -16.67
N VAL A 288 36.69 -21.61 -15.63
CA VAL A 288 37.17 -21.89 -14.26
C VAL A 288 37.92 -23.23 -14.21
N ASP A 289 37.41 -24.27 -14.85
CA ASP A 289 38.08 -25.58 -14.89
C ASP A 289 39.45 -25.52 -15.60
N ILE A 290 39.54 -24.84 -16.75
CA ILE A 290 40.80 -24.70 -17.51
C ILE A 290 41.82 -23.82 -16.74
N ALA A 291 41.35 -22.77 -16.06
CA ALA A 291 42.22 -21.95 -15.20
C ALA A 291 42.80 -22.78 -14.04
N ASN A 292 42.02 -23.73 -13.50
CA ASN A 292 42.45 -24.60 -12.40
C ASN A 292 43.39 -25.74 -12.84
N THR A 293 43.37 -26.17 -14.11
CA THR A 293 44.27 -27.24 -14.60
C THR A 293 45.67 -26.75 -14.96
N GLY A 294 45.86 -25.44 -15.16
CA GLY A 294 47.17 -24.84 -15.44
C GLY A 294 47.78 -25.22 -16.80
N ALA A 295 46.98 -25.81 -17.70
CA ALA A 295 47.43 -26.20 -19.03
C ALA A 295 47.47 -24.98 -19.96
N ALA A 296 48.66 -24.41 -20.13
CA ALA A 296 48.88 -23.18 -20.91
C ALA A 296 48.33 -23.24 -22.36
N ASP A 297 48.31 -24.42 -22.98
CA ASP A 297 47.80 -24.60 -24.34
C ASP A 297 46.26 -24.62 -24.40
N GLU A 298 45.60 -25.09 -23.34
CA GLU A 298 44.12 -25.05 -23.22
C GLU A 298 43.63 -23.62 -22.97
N VAL A 299 44.37 -22.84 -22.18
CA VAL A 299 44.11 -21.42 -21.94
C VAL A 299 44.20 -20.63 -23.25
N LYS A 300 45.25 -20.85 -24.06
CA LYS A 300 45.39 -20.18 -25.37
C LYS A 300 44.25 -20.52 -26.33
N LYS A 301 43.81 -21.79 -26.34
CA LYS A 301 42.69 -22.24 -27.17
C LYS A 301 41.37 -21.59 -26.72
N LEU A 302 41.17 -21.47 -25.42
CA LEU A 302 40.00 -20.83 -24.82
C LEU A 302 39.97 -19.32 -25.11
N VAL A 303 41.11 -18.61 -24.98
CA VAL A 303 41.22 -17.19 -25.32
C VAL A 303 40.88 -16.95 -26.80
N LYS A 304 41.35 -17.81 -27.71
CA LYS A 304 41.01 -17.72 -29.12
C LYS A 304 39.50 -17.97 -29.38
N GLU A 305 38.90 -18.95 -28.70
CA GLU A 305 37.45 -19.21 -28.77
C GLU A 305 36.63 -18.03 -28.22
N ILE A 306 37.11 -17.37 -27.17
CA ILE A 306 36.53 -16.14 -26.63
C ILE A 306 36.64 -15.02 -27.67
N GLU A 307 37.83 -14.75 -28.21
CA GLU A 307 38.05 -13.70 -29.23
C GLU A 307 37.15 -13.92 -30.47
N GLU A 308 37.00 -15.17 -30.93
CA GLU A 308 36.14 -15.50 -32.09
C GLU A 308 34.64 -15.31 -31.81
N ARG A 309 34.19 -15.50 -30.55
CA ARG A 309 32.77 -15.37 -30.16
C ARG A 309 32.38 -13.99 -29.63
N THR A 310 33.28 -13.29 -28.94
CA THR A 310 32.99 -12.00 -28.29
C THR A 310 33.04 -10.81 -29.24
N CYS A 311 33.68 -10.93 -30.42
CA CYS A 311 33.69 -9.88 -31.44
C CYS A 311 32.31 -9.56 -32.05
N LEU A 312 31.26 -10.34 -31.75
CA LEU A 312 29.93 -10.14 -32.33
C LEU A 312 28.80 -9.84 -31.33
N GLU A 313 28.87 -10.24 -30.04
CA GLU A 313 27.67 -10.21 -29.19
C GLU A 313 27.84 -9.83 -27.69
N TRP A 314 29.05 -9.71 -27.12
CA TRP A 314 29.22 -9.65 -25.64
C TRP A 314 30.26 -8.61 -25.16
N PRO A 315 29.95 -7.30 -25.17
CA PRO A 315 30.90 -6.23 -24.84
C PRO A 315 31.50 -6.32 -23.43
N ASP A 316 30.75 -6.78 -22.43
CA ASP A 316 31.23 -6.87 -21.03
C ASP A 316 32.30 -7.97 -20.84
N ILE A 317 32.27 -9.04 -21.65
CA ILE A 317 33.28 -10.11 -21.61
C ILE A 317 34.53 -9.69 -22.37
N ALA A 318 34.39 -8.95 -23.47
CA ALA A 318 35.52 -8.41 -24.21
C ALA A 318 36.38 -7.47 -23.32
N ASP A 319 35.74 -6.61 -22.53
CA ASP A 319 36.43 -5.72 -21.58
C ASP A 319 37.15 -6.50 -20.45
N ALA A 320 36.57 -7.60 -19.97
CA ALA A 320 37.21 -8.48 -19.00
C ALA A 320 38.44 -9.23 -19.58
N VAL A 321 38.34 -9.68 -20.83
CA VAL A 321 39.44 -10.37 -21.54
C VAL A 321 40.57 -9.41 -21.88
N GLU A 322 40.24 -8.18 -22.27
CA GLU A 322 41.23 -7.14 -22.53
C GLU A 322 41.99 -6.77 -21.25
N LYS A 323 41.29 -6.65 -20.12
CA LYS A 323 41.91 -6.48 -18.78
C LYS A 323 42.84 -7.64 -18.42
N ILE A 324 42.44 -8.88 -18.71
CA ILE A 324 43.30 -10.06 -18.54
C ILE A 324 44.49 -10.01 -19.52
N LYS A 325 44.33 -9.53 -20.76
CA LYS A 325 45.43 -9.54 -21.74
C LYS A 325 46.56 -8.57 -21.41
N TYR A 326 46.27 -7.48 -20.70
CA TYR A 326 47.19 -6.37 -20.47
C TYR A 326 47.67 -6.17 -19.03
N ASP A 327 47.01 -6.80 -18.06
CA ASP A 327 47.44 -6.73 -16.67
C ASP A 327 48.32 -7.96 -16.37
N GLU A 328 49.51 -7.83 -15.80
CA GLU A 328 50.37 -8.98 -15.47
C GLU A 328 50.14 -9.46 -14.02
N THR A 329 49.14 -8.90 -13.31
CA THR A 329 49.07 -8.98 -11.83
C THR A 329 47.96 -9.84 -11.23
N TRP A 330 47.11 -10.51 -12.02
CA TRP A 330 45.96 -11.31 -11.53
C TRP A 330 46.28 -12.78 -11.25
N ALA A 331 47.42 -13.08 -10.63
CA ALA A 331 47.63 -14.37 -10.00
C ALA A 331 46.87 -14.42 -8.66
N TYR A 332 45.68 -15.02 -8.65
CA TYR A 332 45.02 -15.44 -7.41
C TYR A 332 45.59 -16.80 -6.99
N THR A 333 46.14 -16.87 -5.77
CA THR A 333 46.56 -18.14 -5.18
C THR A 333 45.59 -18.54 -4.08
N LYS A 334 45.26 -19.83 -4.05
CA LYS A 334 44.42 -20.42 -3.00
C LYS A 334 45.25 -20.50 -1.72
N ARG A 335 44.80 -19.79 -0.68
CA ARG A 335 45.43 -19.80 0.64
C ARG A 335 45.20 -21.16 1.32
N GLU A 336 46.02 -21.49 2.31
CA GLU A 336 45.92 -22.76 3.06
C GLU A 336 44.57 -22.95 3.77
N ASP A 337 43.86 -21.85 4.05
CA ASP A 337 42.51 -21.84 4.63
C ASP A 337 41.38 -22.10 3.61
N GLY A 338 41.72 -22.31 2.33
CA GLY A 338 40.78 -22.55 1.25
C GLY A 338 40.15 -21.30 0.64
N THR A 339 40.51 -20.10 1.12
CA THR A 339 40.06 -18.83 0.55
C THR A 339 40.96 -18.36 -0.59
N TRP A 340 40.43 -17.55 -1.49
CA TRP A 340 41.17 -16.98 -2.62
C TRP A 340 41.57 -15.53 -2.34
N GLY A 341 42.83 -15.17 -2.57
CA GLY A 341 43.32 -13.80 -2.39
C GLY A 341 44.30 -13.36 -3.48
N THR A 342 44.35 -12.05 -3.73
CA THR A 342 45.29 -11.43 -4.68
C THR A 342 46.72 -11.45 -4.13
N TRP A 343 47.70 -11.69 -5.01
CA TRP A 343 49.13 -11.77 -4.65
C TRP A 343 49.67 -10.54 -3.89
N ASN A 344 49.11 -9.34 -4.09
CA ASN A 344 49.63 -8.07 -3.55
C ASN A 344 48.81 -7.43 -2.41
N GLY A 345 47.93 -8.18 -1.73
CA GLY A 345 47.24 -7.65 -0.54
C GLY A 345 48.19 -7.58 0.69
N PRO A 346 48.17 -6.50 1.50
CA PRO A 346 49.08 -6.34 2.62
C PRO A 346 48.89 -7.46 3.65
N THR A 347 49.94 -8.25 3.86
CA THR A 347 50.07 -9.20 4.97
C THR A 347 50.23 -8.41 6.26
N SER A 348 49.14 -8.16 6.97
CA SER A 348 49.21 -7.82 8.39
C SER A 348 49.54 -9.09 9.17
N LEU A 349 50.76 -9.16 9.71
CA LEU A 349 51.24 -10.14 10.69
C LEU A 349 50.57 -9.97 12.04
#